data_AF-A0A0Q4PMH2-F1
#
_entry.id   AF-A0A0Q4PMH2-F1
#
_cell.length_a   1.000
_cell.length_b   1.000
_cell.length_c   1.000
_cell.angle_alpha   90.00
_cell.angle_beta   90.00
_cell.angle_gamma   90.00
#
_symmetry.space_group_name_H-M   'P 1'
#
loop_
_entity.id
_entity.type
_entity.pdbx_description
1 polymer ?
#
loop_
_entity_poly.entity_id
_entity_poly.type
_entity_poly.pdbx_seq_one_letter_code
_entity_poly.pdbx_strand_id
1 'polypeptide(L)'
;MSMMAKAICGTGAMATMEFKVVTASYDAAAQLLSYTATGLRDGLHFTVSSRVKCLKDPSTKERLHMVVLLALTDHFKRPSPSGHRW
;
A
#
# COMPACT_ATOMS: atom_id res chain seq x y z
N MET A 1 7.29 -14.57 -5.18
CA MET A 1 5.87 -14.35 -5.55
C MET A 1 5.62 -12.86 -5.52
N SER A 2 5.44 -12.20 -6.66
CA SER A 2 5.06 -10.79 -6.71
C SER A 2 3.55 -10.65 -6.54
N MET A 3 3.12 -9.79 -5.62
CA MET A 3 1.71 -9.55 -5.37
C MET A 3 1.28 -8.24 -6.01
N MET A 4 0.09 -8.19 -6.62
CA MET A 4 -0.49 -6.97 -7.14
C MET A 4 -1.56 -6.47 -6.17
N ALA A 5 -1.51 -5.17 -5.86
CA ALA A 5 -2.38 -4.46 -4.95
C ALA A 5 -2.94 -3.24 -5.70
N LYS A 6 -4.27 -3.16 -5.83
CA LYS A 6 -4.91 -2.04 -6.53
C LYS A 6 -5.34 -1.00 -5.51
N ALA A 7 -4.81 0.22 -5.62
CA ALA A 7 -5.23 1.34 -4.79
C ALA A 7 -6.06 2.30 -5.65
N ILE A 8 -7.11 2.88 -5.04
CA ILE A 8 -7.93 3.90 -5.69
C ILE A 8 -7.37 5.26 -5.29
N CYS A 9 -6.96 6.07 -6.27
CA CYS A 9 -6.54 7.44 -6.04
C CYS A 9 -7.71 8.39 -6.40
N GLY A 10 -8.08 9.29 -5.49
CA GLY A 10 -9.26 10.13 -5.65
C GLY A 10 -8.96 11.50 -6.26
N THR A 11 -9.42 11.77 -7.48
CA THR A 11 -10.26 12.93 -7.86
C THR A 11 -10.57 12.97 -9.37
N GLY A 12 -11.85 13.17 -9.72
CA GLY A 12 -12.30 13.59 -11.06
C GLY A 12 -12.56 12.45 -12.08
N ALA A 13 -11.66 11.49 -12.15
CA ALA A 13 -11.87 10.19 -12.80
C ALA A 13 -11.38 9.12 -11.83
N MET A 14 -12.04 7.96 -11.75
CA MET A 14 -11.57 6.86 -10.91
C MET A 14 -10.27 6.26 -11.49
N ALA A 15 -9.15 6.96 -11.33
CA ALA A 15 -7.83 6.49 -11.72
C ALA A 15 -7.43 5.39 -10.74
N THR A 16 -7.45 4.15 -11.23
CA THR A 16 -7.02 3.00 -10.47
C THR A 16 -5.51 2.84 -10.63
N MET A 17 -4.81 2.74 -9.51
CA MET A 17 -3.36 2.63 -9.47
C MET A 17 -2.98 1.21 -9.09
N GLU A 18 -2.22 0.53 -9.93
CA GLU A 18 -1.77 -0.84 -9.66
C GLU A 18 -0.38 -0.81 -9.04
N PHE A 19 -0.27 -1.35 -7.84
CA PHE A 19 0.96 -1.50 -7.08
C PHE A 19 1.39 -2.95 -7.05
N LYS A 20 2.64 -3.21 -7.42
CA LYS A 20 3.31 -4.48 -7.19
C LYS A 20 3.99 -4.44 -5.83
N VAL A 21 3.53 -5.25 -4.88
CA VAL A 21 4.20 -5.47 -3.60
C VAL A 21 5.49 -6.25 -3.86
N VAL A 22 6.62 -5.61 -3.57
CA VAL A 22 7.97 -6.15 -3.75
C VAL A 22 8.37 -6.93 -2.50
N THR A 23 8.13 -6.36 -1.32
CA THR A 23 8.44 -6.97 -0.03
C THR A 23 7.34 -6.70 0.98
N ALA A 24 7.06 -7.66 1.85
CA ALA A 24 6.20 -7.52 3.01
C ALA A 24 6.69 -8.44 4.11
N SER A 25 6.91 -7.90 5.30
CA SER A 25 7.44 -8.62 6.46
C SER A 25 6.78 -8.13 7.74
N TYR A 26 6.29 -9.05 8.55
CA TYR A 26 5.69 -8.75 9.83
C TYR A 26 6.63 -9.08 10.97
N ASP A 27 6.79 -8.11 11.87
CA ASP A 27 7.47 -8.27 13.15
C ASP A 27 6.42 -8.48 14.23
N ALA A 28 6.37 -9.70 14.78
CA ALA A 28 5.43 -10.07 15.84
C ALA A 28 5.78 -9.44 17.19
N ALA A 29 7.08 -9.18 17.47
CA ALA A 29 7.51 -8.57 18.72
C ALA A 29 7.10 -7.09 18.77
N ALA A 30 7.23 -6.40 17.65
CA ALA A 30 6.85 -4.99 17.52
C ALA A 30 5.40 -4.77 17.04
N GLN A 31 4.70 -5.86 16.69
CA GLN A 31 3.37 -5.86 16.06
C GLN A 31 3.29 -4.95 14.82
N LEU A 32 4.33 -4.99 13.98
CA LEU A 32 4.55 -4.05 12.90
C LEU A 32 4.71 -4.76 11.56
N LEU A 33 3.89 -4.37 10.59
CA LEU A 33 4.03 -4.79 9.21
C LEU A 33 4.82 -3.74 8.43
N SER A 34 5.98 -4.14 7.93
CA SER A 34 6.76 -3.34 6.98
C SER A 34 6.52 -3.87 5.58
N TYR A 35 6.23 -2.96 4.63
CA TYR A 35 6.06 -3.34 3.23
C TYR A 35 6.68 -2.31 2.29
N THR A 36 7.08 -2.79 1.12
CA THR A 36 7.48 -1.96 -0.02
C THR A 36 6.69 -2.38 -1.25
N ALA A 37 6.05 -1.41 -1.89
CA ALA A 37 5.27 -1.60 -3.10
C ALA A 37 5.66 -0.58 -4.16
N THR A 38 5.66 -0.99 -5.42
CA THR A 38 5.98 -0.15 -6.57
C THR A 38 4.77 -0.05 -7.48
N GLY A 39 4.31 1.16 -7.80
CA GLY A 39 3.19 1.38 -8.71
C GLY A 39 3.61 2.12 -9.97
N LEU A 40 2.82 1.98 -11.03
CA LEU A 40 2.95 2.75 -12.26
C LEU A 40 1.63 3.48 -12.52
N ARG A 41 1.70 4.77 -12.83
CA ARG A 41 0.54 5.57 -13.28
C ARG A 41 1.00 6.63 -14.26
N ASP A 42 0.36 6.73 -15.41
CA ASP A 42 0.64 7.77 -16.42
C ASP A 42 2.15 7.88 -16.78
N GLY A 43 2.86 6.75 -16.81
CA GLY A 43 4.30 6.69 -17.09
C GLY A 43 5.21 7.04 -15.90
N LEU A 44 4.65 7.44 -14.75
CA LEU A 44 5.37 7.74 -13.53
C LEU A 44 5.49 6.50 -12.64
N HIS A 45 6.70 6.24 -12.15
CA HIS A 45 6.98 5.18 -11.19
C HIS A 45 6.89 5.69 -9.76
N PHE A 46 6.16 4.95 -8.94
CA PHE A 46 5.93 5.24 -7.54
C PHE A 46 6.54 4.13 -6.70
N THR A 47 7.30 4.49 -5.68
CA THR A 47 7.76 3.53 -4.67
C THR A 47 7.23 3.96 -3.32
N VAL A 48 6.46 3.08 -2.70
CA VAL A 48 5.87 3.29 -1.38
C VAL A 48 6.51 2.29 -0.43
N SER A 49 7.24 2.81 0.55
CA SER A 49 7.70 2.03 1.70
C SER A 49 6.98 2.56 2.93
N SER A 50 6.31 1.67 3.66
CA SER A 50 5.53 2.07 4.82
C SER A 50 5.60 1.01 5.92
N ARG A 51 5.30 1.46 7.14
CA ARG A 51 5.18 0.64 8.33
C ARG A 51 3.81 0.85 8.93
N VAL A 52 3.12 -0.25 9.23
CA VAL A 52 1.76 -0.23 9.75
C VAL A 52 1.72 -1.04 11.02
N LYS A 53 1.19 -0.45 12.08
CA LYS A 53 0.96 -1.16 13.33
C LYS A 53 -0.27 -2.06 13.17
N CYS A 54 -0.10 -3.37 13.34
CA CYS A 54 -1.21 -4.31 13.31
C CYS A 54 -1.74 -4.50 14.73
N LEU A 55 -3.04 -4.34 14.92
CA LEU A 55 -3.70 -4.61 16.21
C LEU A 55 -3.77 -6.10 16.53
N LYS A 56 -3.66 -6.94 15.51
CA LYS A 56 -3.68 -8.40 15.60
C LYS A 56 -2.66 -8.98 14.65
N ASP A 57 -2.02 -10.07 15.06
CA ASP A 57 -1.09 -10.83 14.22
C ASP A 57 -1.77 -11.29 12.93
N PRO A 58 -1.28 -10.86 11.75
CA PRO A 58 -1.72 -11.36 10.46
C PRO A 58 -1.08 -12.73 10.23
N SER A 59 -1.61 -13.73 10.90
CA SER A 59 -1.08 -15.10 10.95
C SER A 59 -1.03 -15.84 9.61
N THR A 60 -1.63 -15.29 8.55
CA THR A 60 -1.62 -15.88 7.20
C THR A 60 -1.12 -14.87 6.18
N LYS A 61 -0.60 -15.40 5.06
CA LYS A 61 -0.16 -14.57 3.94
C LYS A 61 -1.31 -13.76 3.36
N GLU A 62 -2.52 -14.31 3.23
CA GLU A 62 -3.66 -13.51 2.72
C GLU A 62 -3.98 -12.32 3.63
N ARG A 63 -3.89 -12.50 4.95
CA ARG A 63 -4.11 -11.41 5.92
C ARG A 63 -3.06 -10.33 5.79
N LEU A 64 -1.78 -10.70 5.66
CA LEU A 64 -0.71 -9.75 5.37
C LEU A 64 -1.03 -8.91 4.13
N HIS A 65 -1.47 -9.57 3.08
CA HIS A 65 -1.81 -8.94 1.81
C HIS A 65 -3.02 -8.00 1.94
N MET A 66 -4.05 -8.39 2.68
CA MET A 66 -5.18 -7.49 3.00
C MET A 66 -4.72 -6.23 3.75
N VAL A 67 -3.83 -6.36 4.73
CA VAL A 67 -3.33 -5.20 5.48
C VAL A 67 -2.55 -4.26 4.56
N VAL A 68 -1.71 -4.79 3.66
CA VAL A 68 -0.99 -3.96 2.67
C VAL A 68 -1.95 -3.25 1.72
N LEU A 69 -2.97 -3.94 1.21
CA LEU A 69 -4.02 -3.36 0.35
C LEU A 69 -4.75 -2.21 1.04
N LEU A 70 -5.18 -2.41 2.29
CA LEU A 70 -5.86 -1.39 3.09
C LEU A 70 -4.95 -0.19 3.34
N ALA A 71 -3.68 -0.43 3.69
CA ALA A 71 -2.72 0.63 3.96
C ALA A 71 -2.39 1.46 2.71
N LEU A 72 -2.20 0.81 1.56
CA LEU A 72 -2.01 1.51 0.28
C LEU A 72 -3.25 2.32 -0.08
N THR A 73 -4.44 1.75 0.07
CA THR A 73 -5.69 2.45 -0.21
C THR A 73 -5.85 3.67 0.70
N ASP A 74 -5.54 3.57 2.00
CA ASP A 74 -5.61 4.72 2.91
C ASP A 74 -4.59 5.82 2.54
N HIS A 75 -3.37 5.43 2.16
CA HIS A 75 -2.34 6.37 1.71
C HIS A 75 -2.76 7.17 0.48
N PHE A 76 -3.38 6.52 -0.52
CA PHE A 76 -3.80 7.17 -1.77
C PHE A 76 -5.22 7.75 -1.75
N LYS A 77 -6.02 7.42 -0.73
CA LYS A 77 -7.30 8.08 -0.46
C LYS A 77 -7.10 9.48 0.12
N ARG A 78 -6.01 9.70 0.87
CA ARG A 78 -5.71 11.01 1.43
C ARG A 78 -5.13 11.94 0.35
N PRO A 79 -5.57 13.20 0.27
CA PRO A 79 -4.89 14.21 -0.53
C PRO A 79 -3.43 14.29 -0.11
N SER A 80 -2.53 14.46 -1.07
CA SER A 80 -1.11 14.58 -0.75
C SER A 80 -0.87 15.74 0.21
N PRO A 81 -0.01 15.56 1.23
CA PRO A 81 0.36 16.64 2.16
C PRO A 81 0.97 17.85 1.46
N SER A 82 1.52 17.69 0.24
CA SER A 82 2.09 18.78 -0.56
C SER A 82 1.03 19.66 -1.23
N GLY A 83 -0.27 19.36 -1.08
CA GLY A 83 -1.35 20.05 -1.78
C GLY A 83 -1.39 19.79 -3.29
N HIS A 84 -0.37 19.12 -3.85
CA HIS A 84 -0.36 18.66 -5.23
C HIS A 84 -1.27 17.43 -5.33
N ARG A 85 -2.31 17.55 -6.15
CA ARG A 85 -3.23 16.46 -6.46
C ARG A 85 -2.55 15.54 -7.49
N TRP A 86 -2.56 14.23 -7.23
CA TRP A 86 -1.92 13.21 -8.07
C TRP A 86 -2.94 12.51 -8.97
#